data_AF-A0A7X7K403-F1
#
_entry.id   AF-A0A7X7K403-F1
#
_cell.length_a   1.000
_cell.length_b   1.000
_cell.length_c   1.000
_cell.angle_alpha   90.00
_cell.angle_beta   90.00
_cell.angle_gamma   90.00
#
_symmetry.space_group_name_H-M   'P 1'
#
loop_
_entity.id
_entity.type
_entity.pdbx_description
1 polymer ?
#
loop_
_entity_poly.entity_id
_entity_poly.type
_entity_poly.pdbx_seq_one_letter_code
_entity_poly.pdbx_strand_id
1 'polypeptide(L)'
;MVVQLSISEERSQRQQTRTAEELARLVRVGQGQTALEHLIFFTPPADFAVTAHAVEASLRATFAADDPLNKRRCLTFWAELALALRSFLPRWNLQDEARHGAAALGDDTLRAEADRLQATAMRLGNQVPRVRMELLSAWRQEASDRLAAEAVADPIGEARALVGNSIDSYIANVSAEVARSNLLRIAHMRAVGQTPTQVSNDYAAFLPYALYVGASYVTCNPPLVDRALASDPQRWNPLVDALIQAQPQADPDTLARLATLEVVLAQMRLLRPIFLLTDGQQGFVCLQVNPHTHGDAQAMISDALDLYARARARLNGGTPNMVFKLPGTRAGLEACRALTGQGIGTTITVNFGLFQHLPFAEAIQEGRAVSSYLVEMNGRLAFPVRDEMLARLDHLAALGISEAQAREAAAWAGVAVIKRAHALLKQRGYDLGRV
;
A
#
# COMPACT_ATOMS: atom_id res chain seq x y z
N MET A 1 -16.70 27.68 -0.97
CA MET A 1 -15.98 27.06 -2.11
C MET A 1 -14.66 26.52 -1.57
N VAL A 2 -14.54 25.21 -1.39
CA VAL A 2 -13.24 24.60 -1.06
C VAL A 2 -12.40 24.69 -2.33
N VAL A 3 -11.27 25.40 -2.27
CA VAL A 3 -10.32 25.49 -3.39
C VAL A 3 -9.89 24.06 -3.73
N GLN A 4 -10.11 23.64 -4.98
CA GLN A 4 -9.67 22.34 -5.45
C GLN A 4 -8.14 22.36 -5.54
N LEU A 5 -7.46 21.62 -4.67
CA LEU A 5 -6.01 21.45 -4.76
C LEU A 5 -5.70 20.38 -5.80
N SER A 6 -4.95 20.77 -6.83
CA SER A 6 -4.30 19.83 -7.74
C SER A 6 -3.22 19.01 -7.02
N ILE A 7 -2.81 17.90 -7.63
CA ILE A 7 -1.75 17.02 -7.10
C ILE A 7 -0.45 17.81 -6.90
N SER A 8 -0.09 18.67 -7.86
CA SER A 8 1.12 19.49 -7.81
C SER A 8 1.07 20.56 -6.72
N GLU A 9 -0.09 21.20 -6.49
CA GLU A 9 -0.28 22.17 -5.40
C GLU A 9 -0.16 21.49 -4.04
N GLU A 10 -0.81 20.34 -3.83
CA GLU A 10 -0.67 19.60 -2.58
C GLU A 10 0.77 19.12 -2.36
N ARG A 11 1.44 18.60 -3.41
CA ARG A 11 2.86 18.24 -3.33
C ARG A 11 3.71 19.43 -2.89
N SER A 12 3.51 20.58 -3.52
CA SER A 12 4.28 21.81 -3.23
C SER A 12 4.05 22.27 -1.78
N GLN A 13 2.82 22.18 -1.28
CA GLN A 13 2.51 22.47 0.13
C GLN A 13 3.22 21.50 1.09
N ARG A 14 3.31 20.21 0.75
CA ARG A 14 4.03 19.22 1.57
C ARG A 14 5.56 19.34 1.49
N GLN A 15 6.08 19.90 0.41
CA GLN A 15 7.50 20.21 0.23
C GLN A 15 7.92 21.51 0.94
N GLN A 16 6.97 22.31 1.44
CA GLN A 16 7.32 23.46 2.28
C GLN A 16 8.13 22.98 3.48
N THR A 17 9.28 23.64 3.69
CA THR A 17 10.21 23.30 4.76
C THR A 17 9.49 23.36 6.10
N ARG A 18 9.37 22.23 6.79
CA ARG A 18 9.06 22.22 8.21
C ARG A 18 10.35 22.32 8.99
N THR A 19 10.31 23.10 10.05
CA THR A 19 11.40 23.17 11.00
C THR A 19 11.57 21.84 11.72
N ALA A 20 12.79 21.56 12.17
CA ALA A 20 13.06 20.37 12.98
C ALA A 20 12.19 20.31 14.25
N GLU A 21 11.83 21.48 14.82
CA GLU A 21 10.98 21.55 16.01
C GLU A 21 9.52 21.18 15.71
N GLU A 22 8.99 21.57 14.54
CA GLU A 22 7.65 21.14 14.12
C GLU A 22 7.59 19.62 13.88
N LEU A 23 8.64 19.06 13.29
CA LEU A 23 8.78 17.61 13.10
C LEU A 23 8.89 16.87 14.44
N ALA A 24 9.70 17.36 15.37
CA ALA A 24 9.79 16.79 16.71
C ALA A 24 8.46 16.90 17.47
N ARG A 25 7.72 18.01 17.29
CA ARG A 25 6.37 18.17 17.86
C ARG A 25 5.39 17.12 17.34
N LEU A 26 5.42 16.80 16.05
CA LEU A 26 4.59 15.74 15.49
C LEU A 26 4.83 14.40 16.19
N VAL A 27 6.09 14.03 16.39
CA VAL A 27 6.45 12.81 17.15
C VAL A 27 5.88 12.87 18.57
N ARG A 28 6.04 14.01 19.27
CA ARG A 28 5.51 14.22 20.62
C ARG A 28 4.00 14.06 20.72
N VAL A 29 3.23 14.41 19.69
CA VAL A 29 1.76 14.29 19.69
C VAL A 29 1.26 12.98 19.07
N GLY A 30 2.16 12.01 18.82
CA GLY A 30 1.79 10.69 18.28
C GLY A 30 1.62 10.66 16.75
N GLN A 31 2.08 11.69 16.04
CA GLN A 31 2.10 11.78 14.57
C GLN A 31 3.51 11.50 14.00
N GLY A 32 4.24 10.56 14.61
CA GLY A 32 5.61 10.22 14.22
C GLY A 32 5.73 9.75 12.77
N GLN A 33 4.74 8.99 12.27
CA GLN A 33 4.66 8.58 10.87
C GLN A 33 4.63 9.80 9.92
N THR A 34 3.90 10.86 10.25
CA THR A 34 3.88 12.08 9.43
C THR A 34 5.23 12.80 9.42
N ALA A 35 5.96 12.77 10.54
CA ALA A 35 7.31 13.33 10.60
C ALA A 35 8.30 12.50 9.75
N LEU A 36 8.22 11.18 9.85
CA LEU A 36 9.02 10.24 9.05
C LEU A 36 8.75 10.44 7.56
N GLU A 37 7.48 10.50 7.17
CA GLU A 37 7.09 10.74 5.78
C GLU A 37 7.64 12.06 5.26
N HIS A 38 7.63 13.13 6.06
CA HIS A 38 8.19 14.41 5.63
C HIS A 38 9.71 14.33 5.42
N LEU A 39 10.44 13.68 6.34
CA LEU A 39 11.89 13.50 6.21
C LEU A 39 12.26 12.69 4.95
N ILE A 40 11.53 11.61 4.68
CA ILE A 40 11.86 10.69 3.58
C ILE A 40 11.35 11.21 2.22
N PHE A 41 10.10 11.65 2.15
CA PHE A 41 9.44 11.92 0.86
C PHE A 41 9.53 13.36 0.40
N PHE A 42 9.75 14.32 1.32
CA PHE A 42 9.55 15.73 1.01
C PHE A 42 10.71 16.64 1.43
N THR A 43 11.70 16.12 2.15
CA THR A 43 12.92 16.88 2.46
C THR A 43 13.87 16.81 1.27
N PRO A 44 14.46 17.94 0.83
CA PRO A 44 15.50 17.92 -0.19
C PRO A 44 16.68 17.04 0.26
N PRO A 45 17.27 16.21 -0.63
CA PRO A 45 18.41 15.36 -0.29
C PRO A 45 19.56 16.10 0.40
N ALA A 46 19.90 17.29 -0.07
CA ALA A 46 20.98 18.12 0.48
C ALA A 46 20.73 18.56 1.93
N ASP A 47 19.46 18.70 2.33
CA ASP A 47 19.05 19.17 3.65
C ASP A 47 18.73 18.01 4.61
N PHE A 48 18.67 16.78 4.09
CA PHE A 48 18.20 15.61 4.84
C PHE A 48 19.00 15.39 6.13
N ALA A 49 20.33 15.29 6.03
CA ALA A 49 21.17 15.00 7.18
C ALA A 49 21.04 16.10 8.26
N VAL A 50 21.16 17.37 7.85
CA VAL A 50 21.03 18.52 8.77
C VAL A 50 19.67 18.51 9.48
N THR A 51 18.59 18.29 8.72
CA THR A 51 17.23 18.26 9.26
C THR A 51 17.04 17.07 10.20
N ALA A 52 17.46 15.87 9.80
CA ALA A 52 17.35 14.66 10.59
C ALA A 52 18.12 14.76 11.92
N HIS A 53 19.32 15.35 11.90
CA HIS A 53 20.15 15.55 13.09
C HIS A 53 19.50 16.57 14.04
N ALA A 54 18.93 17.66 13.50
CA ALA A 54 18.23 18.65 14.31
C ALA A 54 16.96 18.08 14.95
N VAL A 55 16.18 17.25 14.21
CA VAL A 55 15.03 16.53 14.77
C VAL A 55 15.49 15.57 15.87
N GLU A 56 16.54 14.80 15.61
CA GLU A 56 17.13 13.89 16.61
C GLU A 56 17.52 14.64 17.88
N ALA A 57 18.17 15.81 17.77
CA ALA A 57 18.55 16.64 18.92
C ALA A 57 17.33 17.10 19.74
N SER A 58 16.27 17.59 19.10
CA SER A 58 15.03 17.99 19.79
C SER A 58 14.33 16.79 20.47
N LEU A 59 14.33 15.63 19.81
CA LEU A 59 13.78 14.40 20.39
C LEU A 59 14.62 13.86 21.55
N ARG A 60 15.95 14.08 21.56
CA ARG A 60 16.79 13.74 22.72
C ARG A 60 16.44 14.57 23.94
N ALA A 61 16.18 15.87 23.77
CA ALA A 61 15.70 16.73 24.84
C ALA A 61 14.32 16.27 25.34
N THR A 62 13.43 15.90 24.42
CA THR A 62 12.12 15.32 24.73
C THR A 62 12.24 14.01 25.51
N PHE A 63 13.14 13.12 25.10
CA PHE A 63 13.37 11.82 25.73
C PHE A 63 13.97 11.94 27.14
N ALA A 64 14.76 12.98 27.39
CA ALA A 64 15.35 13.25 28.70
C ALA A 64 14.29 13.63 29.75
N ALA A 65 13.13 14.16 29.34
CA ALA A 65 12.00 14.37 30.23
C ALA A 65 11.42 13.04 30.72
N ASP A 66 10.97 12.98 31.97
CA ASP A 66 10.47 11.73 32.56
C ASP A 66 9.00 11.43 32.22
N ASP A 67 8.72 11.26 30.93
CA ASP A 67 7.42 10.81 30.42
C ASP A 67 7.58 9.49 29.62
N PRO A 68 7.07 8.36 30.14
CA PRO A 68 7.12 7.07 29.46
C PRO A 68 6.51 7.07 28.05
N LEU A 69 5.46 7.86 27.82
CA LEU A 69 4.80 7.93 26.52
C LEU A 69 5.68 8.62 25.48
N ASN A 70 6.27 9.77 25.84
CA ASN A 70 7.22 10.47 24.99
C ASN A 70 8.48 9.63 24.74
N LYS A 71 8.99 8.92 25.75
CA LYS A 71 10.11 7.98 25.60
C LYS A 71 9.81 6.90 24.58
N ARG A 72 8.61 6.28 24.66
CA ARG A 72 8.15 5.29 23.68
C ARG A 72 8.08 5.88 22.27
N ARG A 73 7.44 7.04 22.11
CA ARG A 73 7.29 7.75 20.81
C ARG A 73 8.64 8.06 20.16
N CYS A 74 9.62 8.53 20.92
CA CYS A 74 10.96 8.82 20.40
C CYS A 74 11.69 7.54 19.96
N LEU A 75 11.64 6.47 20.76
CA LEU A 75 12.27 5.18 20.42
C LEU A 75 11.64 4.56 19.16
N THR A 76 10.31 4.60 19.05
CA THR A 76 9.59 4.17 17.85
C THR A 76 10.06 4.96 16.64
N PHE A 77 10.08 6.29 16.72
CA PHE A 77 10.49 7.14 15.60
C PHE A 77 11.92 6.88 15.11
N TRP A 78 12.90 6.75 16.02
CA TRP A 78 14.28 6.46 15.62
C TRP A 78 14.43 5.07 14.99
N ALA A 79 13.71 4.07 15.52
CA ALA A 79 13.72 2.73 14.95
C ALA A 79 13.08 2.68 13.56
N GLU A 80 11.90 3.29 13.39
CA GLU A 80 11.20 3.36 12.10
C GLU A 80 11.98 4.16 11.07
N LEU A 81 12.61 5.28 11.45
CA LEU A 81 13.45 6.05 10.53
C LEU A 81 14.69 5.24 10.10
N ALA A 82 15.33 4.51 11.02
CA ALA A 82 16.45 3.61 10.67
C ALA A 82 16.01 2.51 9.68
N LEU A 83 14.83 1.91 9.88
CA LEU A 83 14.26 0.92 8.96
C LEU A 83 13.92 1.53 7.60
N ALA A 84 13.27 2.70 7.59
CA ALA A 84 12.91 3.40 6.37
C ALA A 84 14.14 3.69 5.51
N LEU A 85 15.24 4.16 6.10
CA LEU A 85 16.49 4.47 5.38
C LEU A 85 17.19 3.24 4.78
N ARG A 86 16.91 2.04 5.29
CA ARG A 86 17.44 0.76 4.76
C ARG A 86 16.45 0.03 3.84
N SER A 87 15.34 0.67 3.50
CA SER A 87 14.26 0.10 2.71
C SER A 87 14.19 0.71 1.31
N PHE A 88 13.15 0.40 0.54
CA PHE A 88 12.87 1.04 -0.74
C PHE A 88 12.46 2.52 -0.62
N LEU A 89 11.96 2.95 0.54
CA LEU A 89 11.32 4.26 0.71
C LEU A 89 12.16 5.48 0.24
N PRO A 90 13.48 5.56 0.49
CA PRO A 90 14.29 6.69 0.08
C PRO A 90 14.30 6.91 -1.44
N ARG A 91 14.03 5.87 -2.26
CA ARG A 91 14.02 5.98 -3.72
C ARG A 91 12.92 6.86 -4.28
N TRP A 92 11.84 7.09 -3.54
CA TRP A 92 10.78 7.98 -4.00
C TRP A 92 11.21 9.45 -4.03
N ASN A 93 12.24 9.82 -3.26
CA ASN A 93 12.71 11.20 -3.20
C ASN A 93 14.20 11.34 -2.90
N LEU A 94 14.70 10.85 -1.76
CA LEU A 94 16.10 11.05 -1.34
C LEU A 94 17.12 10.52 -2.35
N GLN A 95 16.82 9.42 -3.04
CA GLN A 95 17.69 8.80 -4.06
C GLN A 95 17.18 9.02 -5.49
N ASP A 96 16.22 9.93 -5.69
CA ASP A 96 15.66 10.22 -7.02
C ASP A 96 16.63 11.10 -7.82
N GLU A 97 17.55 10.46 -8.55
CA GLU A 97 18.52 11.12 -9.42
C GLU A 97 17.85 11.94 -10.54
N ALA A 98 16.67 11.51 -11.02
CA ALA A 98 15.95 12.24 -12.06
C ALA A 98 15.44 13.60 -11.53
N ARG A 99 15.06 13.67 -10.25
CA ARG A 99 14.62 14.91 -9.61
C ARG A 99 15.77 15.77 -9.09
N HIS A 100 16.81 15.15 -8.52
CA HIS A 100 17.82 15.86 -7.72
C HIS A 100 19.24 15.83 -8.31
N GLY A 101 19.48 15.09 -9.39
CA GLY A 101 20.80 14.95 -10.00
C GLY A 101 21.85 14.53 -8.98
N ALA A 102 22.99 15.22 -8.96
CA ALA A 102 24.11 14.94 -8.06
C ALA A 102 23.81 15.15 -6.56
N ALA A 103 22.69 15.79 -6.21
CA ALA A 103 22.29 15.94 -4.81
C ALA A 103 21.61 14.68 -4.25
N ALA A 104 21.16 13.75 -5.09
CA ALA A 104 20.55 12.49 -4.65
C ALA A 104 21.52 11.70 -3.74
N LEU A 105 20.98 11.11 -2.67
CA LEU A 105 21.77 10.39 -1.68
C LEU A 105 22.09 8.97 -2.13
N GLY A 106 23.35 8.57 -1.99
CA GLY A 106 23.79 7.20 -2.22
C GLY A 106 23.48 6.26 -1.05
N ASP A 107 23.49 4.96 -1.32
CA ASP A 107 23.20 3.90 -0.33
C ASP A 107 24.10 3.98 0.91
N ASP A 108 25.39 4.30 0.74
CA ASP A 108 26.35 4.38 1.86
C ASP A 108 26.02 5.53 2.82
N THR A 109 25.55 6.67 2.29
CA THR A 109 25.14 7.82 3.13
C THR A 109 23.90 7.47 3.93
N LEU A 110 22.88 6.87 3.28
CA LEU A 110 21.66 6.46 3.97
C LEU A 110 21.92 5.36 5.01
N ARG A 111 22.82 4.42 4.70
CA ARG A 111 23.23 3.36 5.63
C ARG A 111 23.91 3.94 6.87
N ALA A 112 24.85 4.87 6.70
CA ALA A 112 25.52 5.53 7.82
C ALA A 112 24.53 6.30 8.73
N GLU A 113 23.56 6.99 8.14
CA GLU A 113 22.50 7.68 8.88
C GLU A 113 21.59 6.69 9.65
N ALA A 114 21.21 5.57 9.00
CA ALA A 114 20.44 4.50 9.64
C ALA A 114 21.19 3.85 10.80
N ASP A 115 22.50 3.60 10.64
CA ASP A 115 23.37 3.03 11.68
C ASP A 115 23.46 3.95 12.90
N ARG A 116 23.57 5.27 12.70
CA ARG A 116 23.54 6.25 13.81
C ARG A 116 22.20 6.22 14.56
N LEU A 117 21.08 6.18 13.84
CA LEU A 117 19.75 6.15 14.43
C LEU A 117 19.51 4.86 15.21
N GLN A 118 19.94 3.71 14.68
CA GLN A 118 19.91 2.42 15.37
C GLN A 118 20.74 2.46 16.67
N ALA A 119 21.98 2.93 16.61
CA ALA A 119 22.84 3.06 17.78
C ALA A 119 22.22 3.97 18.86
N THR A 120 21.52 5.03 18.42
CA THR A 120 20.79 5.95 19.30
C THR A 120 19.61 5.26 19.97
N ALA A 121 18.75 4.59 19.20
CA ALA A 121 17.58 3.89 19.71
C ALA A 121 17.99 2.77 20.68
N MET A 122 19.06 2.02 20.35
CA MET A 122 19.64 1.00 21.23
C MET A 122 20.11 1.60 22.55
N ARG A 123 21.01 2.61 22.49
CA ARG A 123 21.62 3.19 23.69
C ARG A 123 20.56 3.80 24.62
N LEU A 124 19.63 4.58 24.08
CA LEU A 124 18.59 5.22 24.88
C LEU A 124 17.55 4.21 25.37
N GLY A 125 17.17 3.23 24.54
CA GLY A 125 16.26 2.16 24.96
C GLY A 125 16.79 1.35 26.14
N ASN A 126 18.12 1.14 26.22
CA ASN A 126 18.76 0.46 27.33
C ASN A 126 18.70 1.24 28.66
N GLN A 127 18.50 2.56 28.61
CA GLN A 127 18.34 3.40 29.80
C GLN A 127 16.91 3.33 30.37
N VAL A 128 15.93 2.83 29.60
CA VAL A 128 14.50 2.81 29.95
C VAL A 128 13.89 1.40 29.81
N PRO A 129 14.38 0.41 30.59
CA PRO A 129 14.07 -1.01 30.36
C PRO A 129 12.58 -1.33 30.34
N ARG A 130 11.76 -0.68 31.18
CA ARG A 130 10.30 -0.85 31.18
C ARG A 130 9.66 -0.43 29.86
N VAL A 131 9.93 0.80 29.42
CA VAL A 131 9.41 1.34 28.14
C VAL A 131 9.88 0.49 26.96
N ARG A 132 11.16 0.06 26.97
CA ARG A 132 11.71 -0.85 25.95
C ARG A 132 10.96 -2.18 25.91
N MET A 133 10.67 -2.81 27.05
CA MET A 133 9.93 -4.07 27.08
C MET A 133 8.50 -3.93 26.55
N GLU A 134 7.80 -2.86 26.92
CA GLU A 134 6.45 -2.57 26.42
C GLU A 134 6.46 -2.34 24.89
N LEU A 135 7.47 -1.62 24.38
CA LEU A 135 7.65 -1.40 22.94
C LEU A 135 7.93 -2.71 22.18
N LEU A 136 8.87 -3.52 22.65
CA LEU A 136 9.18 -4.82 22.04
C LEU A 136 7.98 -5.78 22.08
N SER A 137 7.17 -5.72 23.14
CA SER A 137 5.92 -6.49 23.22
C SER A 137 4.92 -6.05 22.16
N ALA A 138 4.76 -4.75 21.95
CA ALA A 138 3.89 -4.21 20.91
C ALA A 138 4.36 -4.62 19.50
N TRP A 139 5.65 -4.51 19.21
CA TRP A 139 6.20 -4.96 17.92
C TRP A 139 6.08 -6.46 17.70
N ARG A 140 6.18 -7.29 18.75
CA ARG A 140 5.94 -8.74 18.61
C ARG A 140 4.49 -9.05 18.27
N GLN A 141 3.55 -8.33 18.87
CA GLN A 141 2.14 -8.49 18.55
C GLN A 141 1.88 -8.11 17.09
N GLU A 142 2.32 -6.92 16.67
CA GLU A 142 2.16 -6.46 15.28
C GLU A 142 2.82 -7.39 14.26
N ALA A 143 4.05 -7.86 14.54
CA ALA A 143 4.74 -8.83 13.69
C ALA A 143 4.00 -10.17 13.63
N SER A 144 3.46 -10.65 14.76
CA SER A 144 2.67 -11.89 14.80
C SER A 144 1.40 -11.76 13.98
N ASP A 145 0.70 -10.63 14.08
CA ASP A 145 -0.54 -10.39 13.33
C ASP A 145 -0.27 -10.33 11.81
N ARG A 146 0.82 -9.67 11.40
CA ARG A 146 1.29 -9.68 10.01
C ARG A 146 1.64 -11.09 9.53
N LEU A 147 2.45 -11.83 10.29
CA LEU A 147 2.89 -13.17 9.89
C LEU A 147 1.72 -14.16 9.84
N ALA A 148 0.72 -14.00 10.71
CA ALA A 148 -0.52 -14.76 10.66
C ALA A 148 -1.32 -14.43 9.39
N ALA A 149 -1.38 -13.15 9.01
CA ALA A 149 -1.98 -12.69 7.75
C ALA A 149 -1.29 -13.27 6.50
N GLU A 150 0.03 -13.47 6.57
CA GLU A 150 0.85 -14.13 5.54
C GLU A 150 0.75 -15.67 5.59
N ALA A 151 -0.07 -16.22 6.49
CA ALA A 151 -0.25 -17.65 6.71
C ALA A 151 1.06 -18.40 7.05
N VAL A 152 1.97 -17.74 7.76
CA VAL A 152 3.17 -18.36 8.32
C VAL A 152 2.77 -19.42 9.35
N ALA A 153 3.49 -20.55 9.37
CA ALA A 153 3.11 -21.72 10.17
C ALA A 153 3.18 -21.47 11.70
N ASP A 154 4.19 -20.72 12.17
CA ASP A 154 4.32 -20.28 13.57
C ASP A 154 4.51 -18.76 13.64
N PRO A 155 3.42 -17.97 13.51
CA PRO A 155 3.51 -16.51 13.50
C PRO A 155 4.10 -15.93 14.79
N ILE A 156 3.81 -16.56 15.95
CA ILE A 156 4.25 -16.08 17.26
C ILE A 156 5.75 -16.33 17.46
N GLY A 157 6.22 -17.54 17.13
CA GLY A 157 7.64 -17.89 17.20
C GLY A 157 8.48 -17.05 16.25
N GLU A 158 8.03 -16.92 15.00
CA GLU A 158 8.69 -16.10 13.98
C GLU A 158 8.69 -14.61 14.36
N ALA A 159 7.59 -14.07 14.91
CA ALA A 159 7.56 -12.71 15.42
C ALA A 159 8.55 -12.49 16.57
N ARG A 160 8.69 -13.47 17.47
CA ARG A 160 9.68 -13.41 18.56
C ARG A 160 11.10 -13.41 18.02
N ALA A 161 11.39 -14.23 17.02
CA ALA A 161 12.70 -14.27 16.35
C ALA A 161 12.98 -12.94 15.62
N LEU A 162 12.01 -12.44 14.88
CA LEU A 162 12.09 -11.17 14.15
C LEU A 162 12.36 -10.00 15.09
N VAL A 163 11.60 -9.85 16.18
CA VAL A 163 11.77 -8.73 17.11
C VAL A 163 12.97 -8.89 18.03
N GLY A 164 13.33 -10.13 18.37
CA GLY A 164 14.42 -10.41 19.30
C GLY A 164 14.17 -9.82 20.70
N ASN A 165 15.25 -9.48 21.41
CA ASN A 165 15.21 -9.03 22.81
C ASN A 165 15.67 -7.57 23.01
N SER A 166 15.97 -6.87 21.92
CA SER A 166 16.42 -5.48 21.96
C SER A 166 15.93 -4.72 20.74
N ILE A 167 15.91 -3.38 20.83
CA ILE A 167 15.57 -2.51 19.69
C ILE A 167 16.57 -2.71 18.56
N ASP A 168 17.85 -2.93 18.89
CA ASP A 168 18.91 -3.22 17.94
C ASP A 168 18.63 -4.50 17.14
N SER A 169 18.30 -5.59 17.84
CA SER A 169 17.94 -6.86 17.21
C SER A 169 16.72 -6.72 16.29
N TYR A 170 15.67 -6.01 16.74
CA TYR A 170 14.50 -5.75 15.90
C TYR A 170 14.88 -5.02 14.60
N ILE A 171 15.62 -3.91 14.71
CA ILE A 171 16.02 -3.12 13.54
C ILE A 171 16.89 -3.97 12.60
N ALA A 172 17.87 -4.69 13.13
CA ALA A 172 18.78 -5.53 12.34
C ALA A 172 18.03 -6.65 11.62
N ASN A 173 17.14 -7.36 12.32
CA ASN A 173 16.39 -8.49 11.79
C ASN A 173 15.40 -8.06 10.71
N VAL A 174 14.62 -7.00 10.95
CA VAL A 174 13.67 -6.47 9.95
C VAL A 174 14.44 -5.94 8.74
N SER A 175 15.55 -5.21 8.94
CA SER A 175 16.40 -4.76 7.83
C SER A 175 16.93 -5.93 6.99
N ALA A 176 17.35 -7.01 7.65
CA ALA A 176 17.83 -8.22 6.97
C ALA A 176 16.70 -8.96 6.24
N GLU A 177 15.49 -8.99 6.78
CA GLU A 177 14.31 -9.56 6.13
C GLU A 177 13.94 -8.77 4.87
N VAL A 178 13.85 -7.43 4.97
CA VAL A 178 13.60 -6.53 3.84
C VAL A 178 14.66 -6.71 2.75
N ALA A 179 15.94 -6.71 3.11
CA ALA A 179 17.04 -6.85 2.16
C ALA A 179 17.05 -8.19 1.40
N ARG A 180 16.53 -9.27 2.01
CA ARG A 180 16.42 -10.59 1.36
C ARG A 180 15.16 -10.74 0.51
N SER A 181 14.22 -9.78 0.55
CA SER A 181 12.95 -9.88 -0.14
C SER A 181 13.12 -9.87 -1.67
N ASN A 182 12.53 -10.87 -2.34
CA ASN A 182 12.43 -10.86 -3.80
C ASN A 182 11.53 -9.72 -4.31
N LEU A 183 10.57 -9.25 -3.51
CA LEU A 183 9.71 -8.12 -3.85
C LEU A 183 10.53 -6.82 -3.91
N LEU A 184 11.46 -6.62 -2.97
CA LEU A 184 12.38 -5.49 -3.00
C LEU A 184 13.24 -5.50 -4.26
N ARG A 185 13.74 -6.68 -4.67
CA ARG A 185 14.51 -6.82 -5.92
C ARG A 185 13.69 -6.43 -7.14
N ILE A 186 12.42 -6.86 -7.21
CA ILE A 186 11.49 -6.48 -8.30
C ILE A 186 11.25 -4.96 -8.29
N ALA A 187 11.05 -4.36 -7.10
CA ALA A 187 10.87 -2.92 -6.99
C ALA A 187 12.10 -2.13 -7.46
N HIS A 188 13.32 -2.58 -7.14
CA HIS A 188 14.55 -2.00 -7.68
C HIS A 188 14.65 -2.15 -9.19
N MET A 189 14.35 -3.33 -9.74
CA MET A 189 14.32 -3.56 -11.18
C MET A 189 13.33 -2.61 -11.87
N ARG A 190 12.15 -2.35 -11.28
CA ARG A 190 11.20 -1.36 -11.79
C ARG A 190 11.78 0.05 -11.77
N ALA A 191 12.39 0.45 -10.66
CA ALA A 191 12.95 1.80 -10.50
C ALA A 191 14.00 2.14 -11.56
N VAL A 192 14.74 1.15 -12.07
CA VAL A 192 15.76 1.32 -13.12
C VAL A 192 15.28 0.90 -14.51
N GLY A 193 13.96 0.68 -14.71
CA GLY A 193 13.37 0.37 -16.01
C GLY A 193 13.63 -1.05 -16.53
N GLN A 194 14.14 -1.97 -15.71
CA GLN A 194 14.38 -3.37 -16.11
C GLN A 194 13.10 -4.21 -16.16
N THR A 195 12.05 -3.80 -15.43
CA THR A 195 10.73 -4.45 -15.50
C THR A 195 9.60 -3.43 -15.35
N PRO A 196 8.46 -3.59 -16.04
CA PRO A 196 7.26 -2.81 -15.78
C PRO A 196 6.47 -3.31 -14.56
N THR A 197 6.93 -4.34 -13.84
CA THR A 197 6.20 -4.91 -12.70
C THR A 197 6.17 -3.97 -11.50
N GLN A 198 4.96 -3.60 -11.06
CA GLN A 198 4.71 -2.89 -9.80
C GLN A 198 4.31 -3.89 -8.71
N VAL A 199 4.84 -3.71 -7.50
CA VAL A 199 4.47 -4.52 -6.33
C VAL A 199 3.25 -3.88 -5.65
N SER A 200 2.30 -4.72 -5.24
CA SER A 200 1.11 -4.33 -4.50
C SER A 200 0.99 -5.12 -3.18
N ASN A 201 0.22 -4.57 -2.25
CA ASN A 201 -0.20 -5.25 -1.02
C ASN A 201 -1.65 -5.71 -1.18
N ASP A 202 -1.90 -7.03 -1.23
CA ASP A 202 -3.26 -7.59 -1.34
C ASP A 202 -3.87 -7.87 0.04
N TYR A 203 -3.67 -6.94 0.97
CA TYR A 203 -4.12 -7.04 2.35
C TYR A 203 -4.45 -5.63 2.86
N ALA A 204 -5.71 -5.32 3.21
CA ALA A 204 -6.14 -3.97 3.60
C ALA A 204 -5.52 -3.43 4.93
N ALA A 205 -4.45 -4.07 5.41
CA ALA A 205 -3.64 -3.77 6.58
C ALA A 205 -2.15 -4.07 6.29
N PHE A 206 -1.27 -3.81 7.27
CA PHE A 206 0.17 -4.10 7.21
C PHE A 206 0.95 -3.43 6.06
N LEU A 207 0.35 -2.45 5.39
CA LEU A 207 0.97 -1.70 4.30
C LEU A 207 2.34 -1.08 4.66
N PRO A 208 2.61 -0.55 5.87
CA PRO A 208 3.93 0.02 6.20
C PRO A 208 5.10 -0.92 5.90
N TYR A 209 4.96 -2.21 6.23
CA TYR A 209 5.98 -3.20 5.89
C TYR A 209 6.07 -3.43 4.37
N ALA A 210 4.94 -3.54 3.68
CA ALA A 210 4.93 -3.70 2.23
C ALA A 210 5.57 -2.49 1.50
N LEU A 211 5.46 -1.27 2.04
CA LEU A 211 6.14 -0.09 1.51
C LEU A 211 7.67 -0.22 1.60
N TYR A 212 8.20 -0.85 2.66
CA TYR A 212 9.65 -1.08 2.78
C TYR A 212 10.21 -1.94 1.64
N VAL A 213 9.40 -2.86 1.09
CA VAL A 213 9.78 -3.69 -0.07
C VAL A 213 9.31 -3.11 -1.41
N GLY A 214 8.85 -1.86 -1.43
CA GLY A 214 8.52 -1.10 -2.64
C GLY A 214 7.10 -1.27 -3.15
N ALA A 215 6.18 -1.79 -2.34
CA ALA A 215 4.76 -1.75 -2.70
C ALA A 215 4.29 -0.29 -2.85
N SER A 216 3.44 -0.05 -3.84
CA SER A 216 2.89 1.29 -4.14
C SER A 216 1.42 1.26 -4.52
N TYR A 217 0.75 0.16 -4.17
CA TYR A 217 -0.66 -0.09 -4.41
C TYR A 217 -1.19 -1.02 -3.32
N VAL A 218 -2.45 -0.87 -2.94
CA VAL A 218 -3.10 -1.76 -1.96
C VAL A 218 -4.53 -2.05 -2.37
N THR A 219 -4.98 -3.27 -2.12
CA THR A 219 -6.37 -3.67 -2.40
C THR A 219 -7.19 -3.82 -1.14
N CYS A 220 -8.43 -3.35 -1.24
CA CYS A 220 -9.47 -3.49 -0.25
C CYS A 220 -10.68 -4.15 -0.92
N ASN A 221 -11.02 -5.36 -0.45
CA ASN A 221 -12.28 -6.03 -0.74
C ASN A 221 -12.97 -6.35 0.61
N PRO A 222 -14.27 -6.69 0.64
CA PRO A 222 -14.98 -6.81 1.91
C PRO A 222 -14.34 -7.81 2.90
N PRO A 223 -13.91 -9.03 2.49
CA PRO A 223 -13.18 -9.92 3.39
C PRO A 223 -11.85 -9.36 3.92
N LEU A 224 -11.09 -8.62 3.11
CA LEU A 224 -9.84 -8.01 3.56
C LEU A 224 -10.07 -6.86 4.55
N VAL A 225 -11.15 -6.08 4.35
CA VAL A 225 -11.53 -5.01 5.27
C VAL A 225 -11.97 -5.57 6.62
N ASP A 226 -12.77 -6.63 6.61
CA ASP A 226 -13.18 -7.33 7.84
C ASP A 226 -11.97 -7.82 8.65
N ARG A 227 -11.01 -8.47 7.97
CA ARG A 227 -9.74 -8.88 8.61
C ARG A 227 -8.92 -7.69 9.12
N ALA A 228 -8.87 -6.58 8.38
CA ALA A 228 -8.15 -5.39 8.81
C ALA A 228 -8.75 -4.80 10.10
N LEU A 229 -10.09 -4.74 10.20
CA LEU A 229 -10.80 -4.32 11.40
C LEU A 229 -10.50 -5.25 12.58
N ALA A 230 -10.56 -6.56 12.36
CA ALA A 230 -10.29 -7.57 13.38
C ALA A 230 -8.83 -7.59 13.87
N SER A 231 -7.87 -7.24 13.01
CA SER A 231 -6.43 -7.27 13.33
C SER A 231 -5.96 -6.16 14.28
N ASP A 232 -6.72 -5.05 14.40
CA ASP A 232 -6.35 -3.93 15.27
C ASP A 232 -7.60 -3.35 15.96
N PRO A 233 -8.23 -4.10 16.88
CA PRO A 233 -9.48 -3.69 17.52
C PRO A 233 -9.32 -2.43 18.37
N GLN A 234 -8.12 -2.18 18.92
CA GLN A 234 -7.83 -0.99 19.72
C GLN A 234 -7.94 0.30 18.88
N ARG A 235 -7.53 0.23 17.60
CA ARG A 235 -7.68 1.33 16.65
C ARG A 235 -9.09 1.43 16.09
N TRP A 236 -9.66 0.30 15.68
CA TRP A 236 -10.86 0.31 14.84
C TRP A 236 -12.18 0.38 15.63
N ASN A 237 -12.28 -0.29 16.79
CA ASN A 237 -13.54 -0.31 17.55
C ASN A 237 -14.01 1.10 17.96
N PRO A 238 -13.17 1.99 18.51
CA PRO A 238 -13.62 3.33 18.90
C PRO A 238 -14.13 4.16 17.70
N LEU A 239 -13.54 3.95 16.53
CA LEU A 239 -13.94 4.61 15.29
C LEU A 239 -15.29 4.08 14.80
N VAL A 240 -15.49 2.75 14.84
CA VAL A 240 -16.76 2.13 14.46
C VAL A 240 -17.88 2.54 15.42
N ASP A 241 -17.61 2.57 16.73
CA ASP A 241 -18.56 3.04 17.75
C ASP A 241 -18.98 4.49 17.48
N ALA A 242 -18.04 5.36 17.12
CA ALA A 242 -18.32 6.76 16.76
C ALA A 242 -19.18 6.86 15.48
N LEU A 243 -18.95 6.00 14.47
CA LEU A 243 -19.77 5.95 13.27
C LEU A 243 -21.22 5.53 13.59
N ILE A 244 -21.40 4.52 14.44
CA ILE A 244 -22.72 4.05 14.89
C ILE A 244 -23.46 5.17 15.63
N GLN A 245 -22.77 5.85 16.55
CA GLN A 245 -23.35 6.96 17.31
C GLN A 245 -23.73 8.15 16.41
N ALA A 246 -22.93 8.45 15.39
CA ALA A 246 -23.20 9.53 14.45
C ALA A 246 -24.31 9.21 13.44
N GLN A 247 -24.64 7.93 13.24
CA GLN A 247 -25.61 7.47 12.25
C GLN A 247 -26.59 6.43 12.84
N PRO A 248 -27.37 6.78 13.88
CA PRO A 248 -28.18 5.81 14.63
C PRO A 248 -29.33 5.17 13.82
N GLN A 249 -29.65 5.72 12.65
CA GLN A 249 -30.70 5.24 11.75
C GLN A 249 -30.14 4.60 10.48
N ALA A 250 -28.81 4.50 10.34
CA ALA A 250 -28.20 3.85 9.19
C ALA A 250 -28.43 2.34 9.25
N ASP A 251 -28.68 1.74 8.09
CA ASP A 251 -28.71 0.29 7.94
C ASP A 251 -27.29 -0.31 8.08
N PRO A 252 -27.18 -1.64 8.33
CA PRO A 252 -25.89 -2.30 8.45
C PRO A 252 -24.97 -2.09 7.24
N ASP A 253 -25.52 -2.09 6.02
CA ASP A 253 -24.76 -1.91 4.78
C ASP A 253 -24.11 -0.52 4.71
N THR A 254 -24.83 0.52 5.12
CA THR A 254 -24.32 1.89 5.23
C THR A 254 -23.22 2.00 6.28
N LEU A 255 -23.42 1.39 7.46
CA LEU A 255 -22.39 1.37 8.50
C LEU A 255 -21.13 0.63 8.04
N ALA A 256 -21.28 -0.54 7.40
CA ALA A 256 -20.15 -1.30 6.84
C ALA A 256 -19.41 -0.50 5.75
N ARG A 257 -20.15 0.20 4.88
CA ARG A 257 -19.57 1.08 3.86
C ARG A 257 -18.76 2.23 4.49
N LEU A 258 -19.27 2.87 5.55
CA LEU A 258 -18.56 3.94 6.24
C LEU A 258 -17.32 3.42 6.99
N ALA A 259 -17.42 2.27 7.66
CA ALA A 259 -16.27 1.62 8.31
C ALA A 259 -15.20 1.23 7.28
N THR A 260 -15.61 0.70 6.13
CA THR A 260 -14.73 0.39 5.00
C THR A 260 -14.00 1.64 4.51
N LEU A 261 -14.70 2.76 4.39
CA LEU A 261 -14.09 4.02 3.96
C LEU A 261 -13.00 4.48 4.94
N GLU A 262 -13.16 4.29 6.25
CA GLU A 262 -12.12 4.66 7.22
C GLU A 262 -10.86 3.79 7.09
N VAL A 263 -11.01 2.49 6.82
CA VAL A 263 -9.89 1.61 6.49
C VAL A 263 -9.20 2.08 5.21
N VAL A 264 -9.96 2.38 4.16
CA VAL A 264 -9.43 2.90 2.90
C VAL A 264 -8.71 4.24 3.10
N LEU A 265 -9.26 5.16 3.88
CA LEU A 265 -8.63 6.45 4.18
C LEU A 265 -7.30 6.29 4.93
N ALA A 266 -7.19 5.30 5.82
CA ALA A 266 -5.93 4.99 6.48
C ALA A 266 -4.86 4.54 5.46
N GLN A 267 -5.23 3.66 4.53
CA GLN A 267 -4.34 3.19 3.47
C GLN A 267 -3.98 4.32 2.49
N MET A 268 -4.95 5.17 2.14
CA MET A 268 -4.77 6.31 1.23
C MET A 268 -3.73 7.29 1.77
N ARG A 269 -3.75 7.53 3.09
CA ARG A 269 -2.76 8.41 3.77
C ARG A 269 -1.34 7.86 3.65
N LEU A 270 -1.16 6.55 3.85
CA LEU A 270 0.16 5.90 3.72
C LEU A 270 0.70 5.95 2.28
N LEU A 271 -0.16 5.81 1.26
CA LEU A 271 0.23 5.92 -0.14
C LEU A 271 0.26 7.35 -0.68
N ARG A 272 -0.22 8.33 0.10
CA ARG A 272 -0.34 9.72 -0.36
C ARG A 272 1.00 10.29 -0.81
N PRO A 273 2.13 10.09 -0.10
CA PRO A 273 3.41 10.61 -0.56
C PRO A 273 3.81 10.08 -1.93
N ILE A 274 3.61 8.79 -2.19
CA ILE A 274 3.90 8.17 -3.49
C ILE A 274 2.99 8.77 -4.58
N PHE A 275 1.70 8.92 -4.30
CA PHE A 275 0.76 9.53 -5.23
C PHE A 275 1.14 10.96 -5.62
N LEU A 276 1.55 11.77 -4.64
CA LEU A 276 1.99 13.15 -4.89
C LEU A 276 3.31 13.20 -5.68
N LEU A 277 4.30 12.40 -5.30
CA LEU A 277 5.62 12.40 -5.94
C LEU A 277 5.61 11.85 -7.35
N THR A 278 4.65 10.99 -7.68
CA THR A 278 4.49 10.38 -9.01
C THR A 278 3.42 11.07 -9.86
N ASP A 279 2.94 12.25 -9.46
CA ASP A 279 1.89 12.99 -10.16
C ASP A 279 0.64 12.15 -10.46
N GLY A 280 0.30 11.24 -9.54
CA GLY A 280 -0.86 10.36 -9.63
C GLY A 280 -0.67 9.13 -10.50
N GLN A 281 0.55 8.75 -10.89
CA GLN A 281 0.80 7.51 -11.63
C GLN A 281 0.87 6.26 -10.73
N GLN A 282 1.17 6.43 -9.44
CA GLN A 282 1.24 5.34 -8.45
C GLN A 282 0.62 5.79 -7.13
N GLY A 283 0.59 4.92 -6.11
CA GLY A 283 0.10 5.28 -4.77
C GLY A 283 -1.42 5.20 -4.62
N PHE A 284 -2.07 4.25 -5.31
CA PHE A 284 -3.51 4.08 -5.27
C PHE A 284 -3.98 3.02 -4.27
N VAL A 285 -5.15 3.29 -3.67
CA VAL A 285 -5.95 2.30 -2.94
C VAL A 285 -7.09 1.81 -3.81
N CYS A 286 -7.23 0.50 -3.94
CA CYS A 286 -8.30 -0.12 -4.69
C CYS A 286 -9.47 -0.47 -3.77
N LEU A 287 -10.61 0.21 -3.92
CA LEU A 287 -11.82 -0.07 -3.14
C LEU A 287 -12.85 -0.79 -4.00
N GLN A 288 -13.27 -1.98 -3.59
CA GLN A 288 -14.39 -2.70 -4.22
C GLN A 288 -15.73 -2.05 -3.91
N VAL A 289 -16.54 -1.82 -4.95
CA VAL A 289 -17.96 -1.41 -4.82
C VAL A 289 -18.78 -2.54 -4.20
N ASN A 290 -19.99 -2.25 -3.73
CA ASN A 290 -20.86 -3.26 -3.12
C ASN A 290 -21.04 -4.49 -4.05
N PRO A 291 -20.60 -5.71 -3.66
CA PRO A 291 -20.75 -6.89 -4.49
C PRO A 291 -22.21 -7.27 -4.78
N HIS A 292 -23.15 -6.88 -3.92
CA HIS A 292 -24.58 -7.18 -4.09
C HIS A 292 -25.20 -6.44 -5.29
N THR A 293 -24.55 -5.38 -5.79
CA THR A 293 -25.01 -4.58 -6.93
C THR A 293 -24.26 -4.88 -8.23
N HIS A 294 -23.58 -6.03 -8.32
CA HIS A 294 -22.73 -6.42 -9.47
C HIS A 294 -23.44 -6.43 -10.84
N GLY A 295 -24.78 -6.50 -10.85
CA GLY A 295 -25.65 -6.47 -12.03
C GLY A 295 -26.27 -5.11 -12.34
N ASP A 296 -26.05 -4.10 -11.50
CA ASP A 296 -26.65 -2.76 -11.61
C ASP A 296 -25.57 -1.69 -11.77
N ALA A 297 -25.44 -1.17 -12.99
CA ALA A 297 -24.45 -0.16 -13.32
C ALA A 297 -24.70 1.16 -12.56
N GLN A 298 -25.95 1.58 -12.43
CA GLN A 298 -26.29 2.86 -11.80
C GLN A 298 -26.01 2.83 -10.30
N ALA A 299 -26.32 1.70 -9.64
CA ALA A 299 -25.99 1.50 -8.23
C ALA A 299 -24.47 1.55 -8.00
N MET A 300 -23.67 0.87 -8.84
CA MET A 300 -22.20 0.91 -8.74
C MET A 300 -21.63 2.32 -8.98
N ILE A 301 -22.15 3.05 -9.97
CA ILE A 301 -21.72 4.42 -10.26
C ILE A 301 -22.05 5.34 -9.08
N SER A 302 -23.29 5.28 -8.58
CA SER A 302 -23.74 6.12 -7.46
C SER A 302 -22.91 5.88 -6.19
N ASP A 303 -22.66 4.62 -5.85
CA ASP A 303 -21.87 4.24 -4.68
C ASP A 303 -20.43 4.74 -4.79
N ALA A 304 -19.78 4.52 -5.95
CA ALA A 304 -18.44 4.99 -6.20
C ALA A 304 -18.32 6.53 -6.12
N LEU A 305 -19.28 7.27 -6.69
CA LEU A 305 -19.27 8.74 -6.65
C LEU A 305 -19.48 9.29 -5.22
N ASP A 306 -20.37 8.70 -4.42
CA ASP A 306 -20.56 9.07 -3.01
C ASP A 306 -19.26 8.84 -2.21
N LEU A 307 -18.67 7.66 -2.32
CA LEU A 307 -17.42 7.32 -1.62
C LEU A 307 -16.26 8.21 -2.03
N TYR A 308 -16.13 8.51 -3.32
CA TYR A 308 -15.10 9.42 -3.83
C TYR A 308 -15.29 10.84 -3.30
N ALA A 309 -16.53 11.34 -3.27
CA ALA A 309 -16.84 12.67 -2.73
C ALA A 309 -16.52 12.77 -1.23
N ARG A 310 -16.86 11.73 -0.44
CA ARG A 310 -16.50 11.66 0.98
C ARG A 310 -14.99 11.62 1.18
N ALA A 311 -14.28 10.80 0.41
CA ALA A 311 -12.82 10.73 0.48
C ALA A 311 -12.20 12.08 0.14
N ARG A 312 -12.69 12.76 -0.90
CA ARG A 312 -12.25 14.09 -1.30
C ARG A 312 -12.46 15.14 -0.20
N ALA A 313 -13.61 15.11 0.49
CA ALA A 313 -13.87 16.00 1.62
C ALA A 313 -12.85 15.78 2.76
N ARG A 314 -12.44 14.52 3.00
CA ARG A 314 -11.43 14.15 4.01
C ARG A 314 -9.99 14.49 3.60
N LEU A 315 -9.78 14.89 2.36
CA LEU A 315 -8.51 15.37 1.80
C LEU A 315 -8.51 16.88 1.55
N ASN A 316 -9.37 17.65 2.23
CA ASN A 316 -9.48 19.10 2.05
C ASN A 316 -9.70 19.51 0.57
N GLY A 317 -10.45 18.71 -0.18
CA GLY A 317 -10.75 18.97 -1.59
C GLY A 317 -9.73 18.43 -2.59
N GLY A 318 -8.60 17.87 -2.13
CA GLY A 318 -7.58 17.25 -2.97
C GLY A 318 -8.05 15.96 -3.65
N THR A 319 -7.46 15.62 -4.80
CA THR A 319 -7.81 14.43 -5.60
C THR A 319 -7.60 13.13 -4.79
N PRO A 320 -8.63 12.33 -4.53
CA PRO A 320 -8.47 11.00 -3.92
C PRO A 320 -7.55 10.08 -4.72
N ASN A 321 -6.55 9.50 -4.05
CA ASN A 321 -5.69 8.45 -4.59
C ASN A 321 -6.34 7.07 -4.45
N MET A 322 -7.54 6.92 -5.02
CA MET A 322 -8.29 5.67 -5.00
C MET A 322 -8.85 5.30 -6.37
N VAL A 323 -8.99 4.01 -6.61
CA VAL A 323 -9.64 3.43 -7.79
C VAL A 323 -10.73 2.47 -7.35
N PHE A 324 -11.79 2.34 -8.16
CA PHE A 324 -12.93 1.48 -7.82
C PHE A 324 -12.83 0.12 -8.49
N LYS A 325 -12.86 -0.94 -7.69
CA LYS A 325 -12.84 -2.32 -8.16
C LYS A 325 -14.25 -2.75 -8.59
N LEU A 326 -14.41 -2.96 -9.90
CA LEU A 326 -15.66 -3.33 -10.57
C LEU A 326 -15.58 -4.79 -11.07
N PRO A 327 -16.68 -5.54 -11.07
CA PRO A 327 -16.68 -6.88 -11.63
C PRO A 327 -16.64 -6.85 -13.17
N GLY A 328 -16.04 -7.87 -13.79
CA GLY A 328 -15.96 -8.05 -15.24
C GLY A 328 -17.30 -8.41 -15.91
N THR A 329 -18.39 -7.73 -15.57
CA THR A 329 -19.75 -7.91 -16.09
C THR A 329 -20.13 -6.81 -17.08
N ARG A 330 -21.24 -6.96 -17.81
CA ARG A 330 -21.78 -5.91 -18.68
C ARG A 330 -22.11 -4.62 -17.90
N ALA A 331 -22.76 -4.76 -16.74
CA ALA A 331 -23.03 -3.63 -15.85
C ALA A 331 -21.73 -2.98 -15.34
N GLY A 332 -20.71 -3.78 -15.03
CA GLY A 332 -19.39 -3.29 -14.67
C GLY A 332 -18.73 -2.49 -15.79
N LEU A 333 -18.92 -2.89 -17.05
CA LEU A 333 -18.40 -2.16 -18.21
C LEU A 333 -19.07 -0.79 -18.39
N GLU A 334 -20.38 -0.72 -18.21
CA GLU A 334 -21.13 0.55 -18.21
C GLU A 334 -20.65 1.47 -17.08
N ALA A 335 -20.49 0.94 -15.86
CA ALA A 335 -19.95 1.69 -14.74
C ALA A 335 -18.50 2.13 -14.98
N CYS A 336 -17.68 1.29 -15.60
CA CYS A 336 -16.30 1.63 -15.96
C CYS A 336 -16.25 2.85 -16.86
N ARG A 337 -17.02 2.87 -17.97
CA ARG A 337 -17.08 4.02 -18.89
C ARG A 337 -17.49 5.31 -18.17
N ALA A 338 -18.50 5.23 -17.31
CA ALA A 338 -19.01 6.39 -16.57
C ALA A 338 -17.96 6.97 -15.59
N LEU A 339 -17.26 6.10 -14.85
CA LEU A 339 -16.26 6.51 -13.85
C LEU A 339 -14.96 6.99 -14.52
N THR A 340 -14.42 6.24 -15.48
CA THR A 340 -13.20 6.64 -16.19
C THR A 340 -13.43 7.90 -17.01
N GLY A 341 -14.62 8.10 -17.57
CA GLY A 341 -15.04 9.34 -18.23
C GLY A 341 -15.00 10.56 -17.31
N GLN A 342 -15.19 10.39 -16.00
CA GLN A 342 -15.05 11.43 -14.98
C GLN A 342 -13.62 11.58 -14.43
N GLY A 343 -12.66 10.80 -14.93
CA GLY A 343 -11.28 10.80 -14.42
C GLY A 343 -11.07 9.93 -13.18
N ILE A 344 -12.06 9.11 -12.81
CA ILE A 344 -11.97 8.19 -11.66
C ILE A 344 -11.50 6.83 -12.17
N GLY A 345 -10.35 6.37 -11.67
CA GLY A 345 -9.76 5.10 -12.07
C GLY A 345 -10.57 3.89 -11.60
N THR A 346 -10.45 2.79 -12.33
CA THR A 346 -11.16 1.53 -12.05
C THR A 346 -10.21 0.35 -12.03
N THR A 347 -10.58 -0.72 -11.31
CA THR A 347 -9.87 -2.00 -11.32
C THR A 347 -10.86 -3.10 -11.68
N ILE A 348 -10.65 -3.78 -12.80
CA ILE A 348 -11.59 -4.77 -13.29
C ILE A 348 -11.21 -6.13 -12.71
N THR A 349 -12.02 -6.63 -11.79
CA THR A 349 -11.85 -7.92 -11.11
C THR A 349 -12.85 -8.96 -11.61
N VAL A 350 -12.74 -10.21 -11.18
CA VAL A 350 -13.58 -11.33 -11.66
C VAL A 350 -13.54 -11.43 -13.20
N ASN A 351 -12.34 -11.23 -13.74
CA ASN A 351 -12.02 -11.20 -15.16
C ASN A 351 -11.04 -12.35 -15.45
N PHE A 352 -11.38 -13.16 -16.46
CA PHE A 352 -10.80 -14.48 -16.69
C PHE A 352 -10.33 -14.71 -18.13
N GLY A 353 -10.57 -13.75 -19.02
CA GLY A 353 -10.43 -14.01 -20.46
C GLY A 353 -10.49 -12.76 -21.32
N LEU A 354 -9.94 -12.86 -22.53
CA LEU A 354 -9.80 -11.72 -23.44
C LEU A 354 -11.13 -11.05 -23.81
N PHE A 355 -12.22 -11.83 -23.82
CA PHE A 355 -13.56 -11.32 -24.09
C PHE A 355 -14.07 -10.35 -23.00
N GLN A 356 -13.54 -10.44 -21.78
CA GLN A 356 -13.73 -9.46 -20.72
C GLN A 356 -12.64 -8.38 -20.79
N HIS A 357 -11.35 -8.74 -20.87
CA HIS A 357 -10.25 -7.77 -20.86
C HIS A 357 -10.37 -6.69 -21.94
N LEU A 358 -10.68 -7.06 -23.19
CA LEU A 358 -10.59 -6.13 -24.33
C LEU A 358 -11.65 -5.01 -24.29
N PRO A 359 -12.96 -5.27 -24.04
CA PRO A 359 -13.94 -4.19 -23.90
C PRO A 359 -13.64 -3.23 -22.75
N PHE A 360 -13.10 -3.74 -21.63
CA PHE A 360 -12.71 -2.87 -20.51
C PHE A 360 -11.47 -2.05 -20.82
N ALA A 361 -10.49 -2.62 -21.52
CA ALA A 361 -9.32 -1.87 -22.00
C ALA A 361 -9.75 -0.67 -22.87
N GLU A 362 -10.67 -0.90 -23.81
CA GLU A 362 -11.25 0.15 -24.67
C GLU A 362 -11.91 1.25 -23.83
N ALA A 363 -12.79 0.88 -22.90
CA ALA A 363 -13.46 1.82 -22.00
C ALA A 363 -12.51 2.63 -21.11
N ILE A 364 -11.38 2.05 -20.70
CA ILE A 364 -10.35 2.75 -19.93
C ILE A 364 -9.59 3.74 -20.83
N GLN A 365 -9.17 3.31 -22.02
CA GLN A 365 -8.41 4.11 -22.97
C GLN A 365 -9.19 5.36 -23.43
N GLU A 366 -10.48 5.21 -23.69
CA GLU A 366 -11.41 6.31 -24.05
C GLU A 366 -11.67 7.29 -22.88
N GLY A 367 -11.48 6.81 -21.65
CA GLY A 367 -11.67 7.59 -20.44
C GLY A 367 -10.54 8.60 -20.17
N ARG A 368 -10.71 9.36 -19.08
CA ARG A 368 -9.77 10.41 -18.62
C ARG A 368 -9.03 10.04 -17.33
N ALA A 369 -9.24 8.83 -16.79
CA ALA A 369 -8.53 8.37 -15.61
C ALA A 369 -7.03 8.28 -15.87
N VAL A 370 -6.22 8.68 -14.88
CA VAL A 370 -4.75 8.62 -14.95
C VAL A 370 -4.26 7.18 -14.88
N SER A 371 -4.91 6.35 -14.06
CA SER A 371 -4.59 4.93 -13.96
C SER A 371 -5.85 4.12 -13.69
N SER A 372 -5.96 3.00 -14.39
CA SER A 372 -6.90 1.92 -14.16
C SER A 372 -6.15 0.59 -14.32
N TYR A 373 -6.79 -0.52 -13.96
CA TYR A 373 -6.13 -1.82 -13.90
C TYR A 373 -7.04 -2.94 -14.37
N LEU A 374 -6.52 -3.84 -15.19
CA LEU A 374 -7.17 -5.11 -15.53
C LEU A 374 -6.58 -6.25 -14.68
N VAL A 375 -7.41 -6.94 -13.91
CA VAL A 375 -6.98 -8.08 -13.07
C VAL A 375 -7.35 -9.38 -13.74
N GLU A 376 -6.37 -10.25 -13.98
CA GLU A 376 -6.62 -11.64 -14.34
C GLU A 376 -6.72 -12.49 -13.08
N MET A 377 -7.83 -13.22 -12.92
CA MET A 377 -8.08 -14.09 -11.76
C MET A 377 -7.36 -15.44 -11.90
N ASN A 378 -6.04 -15.40 -12.06
CA ASN A 378 -5.17 -16.55 -12.33
C ASN A 378 -5.49 -17.78 -11.47
N GLY A 379 -5.50 -17.62 -10.13
CA GLY A 379 -5.72 -18.73 -9.21
C GLY A 379 -7.13 -19.31 -9.23
N ARG A 380 -8.12 -18.54 -9.72
CA ARG A 380 -9.52 -19.02 -9.83
C ARG A 380 -9.80 -19.66 -11.19
N LEU A 381 -9.06 -19.31 -12.23
CA LEU A 381 -9.20 -19.92 -13.56
C LEU A 381 -8.62 -21.34 -13.63
N ALA A 382 -7.59 -21.63 -12.83
CA ALA A 382 -6.86 -22.89 -12.90
C ALA A 382 -7.74 -24.13 -12.65
N PHE A 383 -8.66 -24.09 -11.68
CA PHE A 383 -9.49 -25.26 -11.36
C PHE A 383 -10.56 -25.56 -12.42
N PRO A 384 -11.35 -24.59 -12.91
CA PRO A 384 -12.28 -24.84 -14.02
C PRO A 384 -11.58 -25.39 -15.28
N VAL A 385 -10.42 -24.82 -15.64
CA VAL A 385 -9.64 -25.31 -16.81
C VAL A 385 -9.16 -26.74 -16.57
N ARG A 386 -8.64 -27.04 -15.38
CA ARG A 386 -8.25 -28.41 -15.00
C ARG A 386 -9.44 -29.36 -15.16
N ASP A 387 -10.59 -29.02 -14.59
CA ASP A 387 -11.75 -29.91 -14.56
C ASP A 387 -12.27 -30.18 -15.98
N GLU A 388 -12.28 -29.16 -16.85
CA GLU A 388 -12.61 -29.35 -18.28
C GLU A 388 -11.59 -30.23 -19.01
N MET A 389 -10.29 -30.05 -18.75
CA MET A 389 -9.24 -30.88 -19.35
C MET A 389 -9.34 -32.34 -18.88
N LEU A 390 -9.54 -32.57 -17.59
CA LEU A 390 -9.67 -33.92 -17.02
C LEU A 390 -10.93 -34.64 -17.51
N ALA A 391 -12.03 -33.91 -17.73
CA ALA A 391 -13.23 -34.47 -18.35
C ALA A 391 -13.01 -34.96 -19.80
N ARG A 392 -11.90 -34.58 -20.43
CA ARG A 392 -11.52 -34.97 -21.80
C ARG A 392 -10.20 -35.75 -21.84
N LEU A 393 -9.83 -36.41 -20.74
CA LEU A 393 -8.52 -37.05 -20.62
C LEU A 393 -8.26 -38.11 -21.69
N ASP A 394 -9.26 -38.90 -22.10
CA ASP A 394 -9.08 -39.90 -23.17
C ASP A 394 -8.71 -39.25 -24.52
N HIS A 395 -9.33 -38.11 -24.83
CA HIS A 395 -9.01 -37.35 -26.03
C HIS A 395 -7.60 -36.74 -25.95
N LEU A 396 -7.24 -36.18 -24.79
CA LEU A 396 -5.91 -35.65 -24.54
C LEU A 396 -4.83 -36.74 -24.62
N ALA A 397 -5.11 -37.94 -24.08
CA ALA A 397 -4.21 -39.09 -24.15
C ALA A 397 -3.99 -39.55 -25.60
N ALA A 398 -5.02 -39.52 -26.45
CA ALA A 398 -4.89 -39.79 -27.88
C ALA A 398 -3.99 -38.76 -28.61
N LEU A 399 -3.85 -37.55 -28.05
CA LEU A 399 -2.92 -36.51 -28.53
C LEU A 399 -1.54 -36.56 -27.84
N GLY A 400 -1.28 -37.57 -27.00
CA GLY A 400 -0.03 -37.72 -26.26
C GLY A 400 0.10 -36.80 -25.04
N ILE A 401 -1.01 -36.23 -24.55
CA ILE A 401 -1.04 -35.38 -23.36
C ILE A 401 -1.47 -36.22 -22.16
N SER A 402 -0.56 -36.37 -21.20
CA SER A 402 -0.85 -37.04 -19.92
C SER A 402 -1.70 -36.18 -18.98
N GLU A 403 -2.29 -36.81 -17.97
CA GLU A 403 -3.01 -36.11 -16.90
C GLU A 403 -2.11 -35.08 -16.18
N ALA A 404 -0.85 -35.43 -15.92
CA ALA A 404 0.11 -34.54 -15.26
C ALA A 404 0.33 -33.25 -16.08
N GLN A 405 0.53 -33.39 -17.40
CA GLN A 405 0.67 -32.25 -18.31
C GLN A 405 -0.62 -31.42 -18.39
N ALA A 406 -1.79 -32.05 -18.35
CA ALA A 406 -3.07 -31.34 -18.33
C ALA A 406 -3.22 -30.48 -17.06
N ARG A 407 -2.90 -31.03 -15.89
CA ARG A 407 -2.93 -30.30 -14.61
C ARG A 407 -1.93 -29.15 -14.57
N GLU A 408 -0.72 -29.36 -15.10
CA GLU A 408 0.29 -28.31 -15.22
C GLU A 408 -0.19 -27.19 -16.16
N ALA A 409 -0.70 -27.53 -17.34
CA ALA A 409 -1.22 -26.55 -18.30
C ALA A 409 -2.35 -25.71 -17.69
N ALA A 410 -3.26 -26.34 -16.94
CA ALA A 410 -4.34 -25.66 -16.24
C ALA A 410 -3.83 -24.67 -15.19
N ALA A 411 -2.78 -25.02 -14.43
CA ALA A 411 -2.16 -24.12 -13.45
C ALA A 411 -1.60 -22.84 -14.10
N TRP A 412 -1.18 -22.92 -15.36
CA TRP A 412 -0.64 -21.79 -16.13
C TRP A 412 -1.68 -21.07 -17.00
N ALA A 413 -2.95 -21.47 -17.00
CA ALA A 413 -3.97 -20.95 -17.90
C ALA A 413 -4.13 -19.42 -17.81
N GLY A 414 -4.24 -18.87 -16.60
CA GLY A 414 -4.34 -17.42 -16.42
C GLY A 414 -3.08 -16.66 -16.86
N VAL A 415 -1.90 -17.25 -16.67
CA VAL A 415 -0.64 -16.69 -17.17
C VAL A 415 -0.61 -16.65 -18.70
N ALA A 416 -1.18 -17.66 -19.37
CA ALA A 416 -1.34 -17.63 -20.82
C ALA A 416 -2.31 -16.53 -21.27
N VAL A 417 -3.44 -16.35 -20.56
CA VAL A 417 -4.41 -15.27 -20.82
C VAL A 417 -3.75 -13.89 -20.68
N ILE A 418 -3.07 -13.60 -19.56
CA ILE A 418 -2.48 -12.28 -19.33
C ILE A 418 -1.33 -11.97 -20.31
N LYS A 419 -0.50 -12.97 -20.68
CA LYS A 419 0.53 -12.80 -21.71
C LYS A 419 -0.10 -12.44 -23.05
N ARG A 420 -1.19 -13.11 -23.42
CA ARG A 420 -1.93 -12.83 -24.66
C ARG A 420 -2.61 -11.46 -24.62
N ALA A 421 -3.23 -11.10 -23.50
CA ALA A 421 -3.86 -9.79 -23.30
C ALA A 421 -2.82 -8.67 -23.46
N HIS A 422 -1.71 -8.75 -22.73
CA HIS A 422 -0.63 -7.77 -22.78
C HIS A 422 -0.07 -7.61 -24.20
N ALA A 423 0.19 -8.71 -24.92
CA ALA A 423 0.67 -8.67 -26.30
C ALA A 423 -0.33 -7.98 -27.25
N LEU A 424 -1.63 -8.28 -27.11
CA LEU A 424 -2.69 -7.67 -27.93
C LEU A 424 -2.87 -6.18 -27.63
N LEU A 425 -2.85 -5.79 -26.36
CA LEU A 425 -2.94 -4.38 -25.96
C LEU A 425 -1.78 -3.58 -26.56
N LYS A 426 -0.55 -4.10 -26.46
CA LYS A 426 0.63 -3.50 -27.10
C LYS A 426 0.49 -3.40 -28.62
N GLN A 427 0.06 -4.47 -29.28
CA GLN A 427 -0.13 -4.50 -30.74
C GLN A 427 -1.17 -3.48 -31.21
N ARG A 428 -2.21 -3.23 -30.41
CA ARG A 428 -3.28 -2.27 -30.70
C ARG A 428 -2.97 -0.83 -30.24
N GLY A 429 -1.77 -0.58 -29.71
CA GLY A 429 -1.33 0.76 -29.32
C GLY A 429 -1.99 1.31 -28.05
N TYR A 430 -2.46 0.44 -27.15
CA TYR A 430 -2.96 0.87 -25.84
C TYR A 430 -1.83 1.43 -24.98
N ASP A 431 -2.15 2.45 -24.17
CA ASP A 431 -1.24 2.97 -23.16
C ASP A 431 -1.22 2.04 -21.93
N LEU A 432 -0.21 1.17 -21.87
CA LEU A 432 -0.02 0.22 -20.77
C LEU A 432 0.37 0.89 -19.44
N GLY A 433 0.63 2.20 -19.42
CA GLY A 433 0.76 2.97 -18.19
C GLY A 433 -0.60 3.36 -17.58
N ARG A 434 -1.67 3.30 -18.38
CA ARG A 434 -3.04 3.69 -17.98
C ARG A 434 -4.01 2.51 -17.84
N VAL A 435 -3.78 1.39 -18.55
CA VAL A 435 -4.68 0.22 -18.65
C VAL A 435 -4.14 -1.00 -17.93
#